data_AF-A0A3D0DQS6-F1
#
_entry.id   AF-A0A3D0DQS6-F1
#
_cell.length_a   1.000
_cell.length_b   1.000
_cell.length_c   1.000
_cell.angle_alpha   90.00
_cell.angle_beta   90.00
_cell.angle_gamma   90.00
#
_symmetry.space_group_name_H-M   'P 1'
#
loop_
_entity.id
_entity.type
_entity.pdbx_description
1 polymer ?
#
loop_
_entity_poly.entity_id
_entity_poly.type
_entity_poly.pdbx_seq_one_letter_code
_entity_poly.pdbx_strand_id
1 'polypeptide(L)' 'MLGLAPEPESAPWFWTDQCGLNVQFVGDMAAPEWIVRGELAAPPCVLFGLDGEGALVGAVTVNLGREMRSARELVERRA' A
#
# COMPACT_ATOMS: atom_id res chain seq x y z
N MET A 1 8.70 15.66 -25.53
CA MET A 1 9.65 14.73 -24.88
C MET A 1 11.01 15.39 -24.78
N LEU A 2 11.68 15.30 -23.63
CA LEU A 2 12.95 16.00 -23.35
C LEU A 2 14.22 15.18 -23.68
N GLY A 3 14.09 13.97 -24.25
CA GLY A 3 15.23 13.10 -24.56
C GLY A 3 15.96 12.52 -23.35
N LEU A 4 15.40 12.69 -22.15
CA LEU A 4 15.91 12.12 -20.90
C LEU A 4 15.31 10.74 -20.66
N ALA A 5 16.08 9.85 -20.02
CA ALA A 5 15.54 8.59 -19.53
C ALA A 5 14.48 8.86 -18.44
N PRO A 6 13.36 8.13 -18.42
CA PRO A 6 12.36 8.26 -17.37
C PRO A 6 12.91 7.70 -16.05
N GLU A 7 12.40 8.24 -14.94
CA GLU A 7 12.63 7.65 -13.63
C GLU A 7 12.02 6.24 -13.56
N PRO A 8 12.57 5.35 -12.71
CA PRO A 8 11.97 4.05 -12.46
C PRO A 8 10.51 4.20 -12.01
N GLU A 9 9.65 3.33 -12.51
CA GLU A 9 8.24 3.33 -12.13
C GLU A 9 8.11 2.93 -10.65
N SER A 10 7.58 3.85 -9.85
CA SER A 10 7.27 3.60 -8.45
C SER A 10 6.00 2.76 -8.31
N ALA A 11 5.83 2.08 -7.17
CA ALA A 11 4.60 1.36 -6.89
C ALA A 11 3.36 2.27 -7.05
N PRO A 12 2.32 1.83 -7.78
CA PRO A 12 1.13 2.63 -8.01
C PRO A 12 0.45 2.94 -6.67
N TRP A 13 0.06 4.19 -6.48
CA TRP A 13 -0.55 4.66 -5.24
C TRP A 13 -1.84 5.42 -5.53
N PHE A 14 -2.84 5.20 -4.69
CA PHE A 14 -4.10 5.94 -4.74
C PHE A 14 -4.69 6.08 -3.33
N TRP A 15 -5.67 6.98 -3.20
CA TRP A 15 -6.41 7.18 -1.97
C TRP A 15 -7.86 7.51 -2.25
N THR A 16 -8.70 7.33 -1.23
CA THR A 16 -10.11 7.69 -1.25
C THR A 16 -10.56 8.10 0.15
N ASP A 17 -11.49 9.03 0.22
CA ASP A 17 -12.24 9.32 1.44
C ASP A 17 -13.67 8.78 1.26
N GLN A 18 -14.02 7.74 2.00
CA GLN A 18 -15.34 7.10 1.94
C GLN A 18 -15.85 6.79 3.33
N CYS A 19 -17.14 7.01 3.57
CA CYS A 19 -17.78 6.69 4.85
C CYS A 19 -17.09 7.33 6.08
N GLY A 20 -16.43 8.48 5.91
CA GLY A 20 -15.66 9.15 6.97
C GLY A 20 -14.30 8.51 7.28
N LEU A 21 -13.82 7.60 6.42
CA LEU A 21 -12.51 6.96 6.52
C LEU A 21 -11.60 7.46 5.41
N ASN A 22 -10.37 7.83 5.76
CA ASN A 22 -9.29 8.03 4.82
C ASN A 22 -8.62 6.67 4.55
N VAL A 23 -8.74 6.18 3.31
CA VAL A 23 -8.15 4.90 2.90
C VAL A 23 -7.13 5.16 1.81
N GLN A 24 -5.90 4.68 1.99
CA GLN A 24 -4.85 4.79 1.00
C GLN A 24 -4.34 3.42 0.63
N PHE A 25 -3.89 3.27 -0.61
CA PHE A 25 -3.53 2.01 -1.22
C PHE A 25 -2.22 2.17 -1.98
N VAL A 26 -1.37 1.16 -1.95
CA VAL A 26 -0.16 1.10 -2.76
C VAL A 26 0.10 -0.32 -3.24
N GLY A 27 0.56 -0.48 -4.47
CA GLY A 27 0.96 -1.78 -5.04
C GLY A 27 -0.22 -2.62 -5.55
N ASP A 28 -0.05 -3.94 -5.51
CA ASP A 28 -0.97 -4.92 -6.07
C ASP A 28 -2.08 -5.29 -5.08
N MET A 29 -3.31 -4.85 -5.38
CA MET A 29 -4.49 -5.17 -4.57
C MET A 29 -5.03 -6.59 -4.83
N ALA A 30 -4.49 -7.31 -5.81
CA ALA A 30 -4.79 -8.71 -6.09
C ALA A 30 -3.90 -9.68 -5.29
N ALA A 31 -3.13 -9.19 -4.32
CA ALA A 31 -2.30 -10.01 -3.45
C ALA A 31 -3.11 -11.20 -2.86
N PRO A 32 -2.60 -12.45 -2.96
CA PRO A 32 -3.31 -13.64 -2.52
C PRO A 32 -3.47 -13.74 -0.99
N GLU A 33 -2.59 -13.09 -0.22
CA GLU A 33 -2.62 -13.11 1.24
C GLU A 33 -2.56 -11.68 1.80
N TRP A 34 -3.29 -11.45 2.90
CA TRP A 34 -3.33 -10.16 3.59
C TRP A 34 -3.14 -10.31 5.09
N ILE A 35 -2.15 -9.60 5.63
CA ILE A 35 -1.86 -9.52 7.06
C ILE A 35 -2.38 -8.18 7.60
N VAL A 36 -3.14 -8.22 8.70
CA VAL A 36 -3.70 -7.02 9.32
C VAL A 36 -2.88 -6.63 10.56
N ARG A 37 -2.45 -5.37 10.63
CA ARG A 37 -1.94 -4.71 11.83
C ARG A 37 -3.01 -3.79 12.39
N GLY A 38 -3.59 -4.19 13.52
CA GLY A 38 -4.78 -3.55 14.12
C GLY A 38 -6.02 -4.40 13.88
N GLU A 39 -7.19 -3.76 13.82
CA GLU A 39 -8.47 -4.44 13.63
C GLU A 39 -9.29 -3.75 12.54
N LEU A 40 -9.78 -4.49 11.54
CA LEU A 40 -10.57 -3.92 10.43
C LEU A 40 -11.90 -3.34 10.89
N ALA A 41 -12.53 -3.96 11.89
CA ALA A 41 -13.79 -3.51 12.47
C ALA A 41 -13.63 -2.25 13.34
N ALA A 42 -12.41 -1.91 13.74
CA ALA A 42 -12.09 -0.77 14.58
C ALA A 42 -10.84 -0.03 14.07
N PRO A 43 -10.91 0.70 12.92
CA PRO A 43 -9.81 1.52 12.45
C PRO A 43 -9.34 2.51 13.53
N PRO A 44 -8.04 2.85 13.58
CA PRO A 44 -7.05 2.75 12.50
C PRO A 44 -6.42 1.34 12.34
N CYS A 45 -6.13 0.96 11.09
CA CYS A 45 -5.40 -0.27 10.79
C CYS A 45 -4.57 -0.18 9.51
N VAL A 46 -3.65 -1.13 9.33
CA VAL A 46 -2.89 -1.33 8.10
C VAL A 46 -3.05 -2.77 7.63
N LEU A 47 -3.22 -2.96 6.33
CA LEU A 47 -3.20 -4.27 5.69
C LEU A 47 -1.93 -4.36 4.82
N PHE A 48 -1.27 -5.49 4.87
CA PHE A 48 -0.08 -5.82 4.10
C PHE A 48 -0.38 -7.01 3.19
N GLY A 49 -0.30 -6.79 1.88
CA GLY A 49 -0.57 -7.80 0.85
C GLY A 49 0.71 -8.51 0.44
N LEU A 50 0.75 -9.84 0.61
CA LEU A 50 1.88 -10.69 0.25
C LEU A 50 1.56 -11.50 -1.01
N ASP A 51 2.57 -11.73 -1.84
CA ASP A 51 2.46 -12.70 -2.94
C ASP A 51 2.71 -14.14 -2.47
N GLY A 52 2.68 -15.08 -3.42
CA GLY A 52 2.87 -16.52 -3.13
C GLY A 52 4.26 -16.90 -2.60
N GLU A 53 5.24 -16.01 -2.68
CA GLU A 53 6.60 -16.22 -2.13
C GLU A 53 6.78 -15.49 -0.79
N GLY A 54 5.76 -14.77 -0.33
CA GLY A 54 5.77 -14.01 0.92
C GLY A 54 6.35 -12.60 0.81
N ALA A 55 6.57 -12.09 -0.40
CA ALA A 55 7.08 -10.73 -0.60
C ALA A 55 5.95 -9.70 -0.49
N LEU A 56 6.21 -8.55 0.14
CA LEU A 56 5.24 -7.47 0.22
C LEU A 56 5.00 -6.82 -1.15
N VAL A 57 3.81 -7.01 -1.71
CA VAL A 57 3.42 -6.49 -3.03
C VAL A 57 2.33 -5.42 -2.97
N GLY A 58 1.63 -5.29 -1.85
CA GLY A 58 0.60 -4.28 -1.65
C GLY A 58 0.47 -3.84 -0.20
N ALA A 59 -0.10 -2.67 0.02
CA ALA A 59 -0.48 -2.22 1.36
C ALA A 59 -1.68 -1.27 1.32
N VAL A 60 -2.48 -1.30 2.39
CA VAL A 60 -3.63 -0.41 2.60
C VAL A 60 -3.54 0.21 3.98
N THR A 61 -3.66 1.54 4.08
CA THR A 61 -3.78 2.24 5.38
C THR A 61 -5.18 2.79 5.55
N VAL A 62 -5.79 2.59 6.72
CA VAL A 62 -7.10 3.13 7.08
C VAL A 62 -6.92 4.10 8.26
N ASN A 63 -7.19 5.38 8.03
CA ASN A 63 -6.94 6.49 8.96
C ASN A 63 -5.48 6.57 9.49
N LEU A 64 -4.53 6.03 8.71
CA LEU A 64 -3.09 6.02 9.01
C LEU A 64 -2.27 6.56 7.84
N GLY A 65 -2.69 7.67 7.24
CA GLY A 65 -2.02 8.26 6.08
C GLY A 65 -0.53 8.57 6.29
N ARG A 66 -0.10 8.81 7.53
CA ARG A 66 1.32 9.03 7.87
C ARG A 66 2.19 7.80 7.62
N GLU A 67 1.60 6.60 7.72
CA GLU A 67 2.30 5.32 7.52
C GLU A 67 2.48 4.99 6.03
N MET A 68 1.75 5.66 5.13
CA MET A 68 1.73 5.31 3.70
C MET A 68 3.09 5.49 3.02
N ARG A 69 3.88 6.48 3.45
CA ARG A 69 5.26 6.64 2.94
C ARG A 69 6.09 5.39 3.21
N SER A 70 6.09 4.91 4.45
CA SER A 70 6.84 3.71 4.84
C SER A 70 6.30 2.47 4.14
N ALA A 71 4.97 2.34 4.01
CA ALA A 71 4.35 1.23 3.28
C ALA A 71 4.79 1.18 1.81
N ARG A 72 4.82 2.34 1.13
CA ARG A 72 5.31 2.44 -0.24
C ARG A 72 6.77 2.02 -0.38
N GLU A 73 7.64 2.47 0.51
CA GLU A 73 9.05 2.05 0.51
C GLU A 73 9.22 0.54 0.70
N LEU A 74 8.40 -0.09 1.56
CA LEU A 74 8.46 -1.54 1.78
C LEU A 74 7.97 -2.32 0.56
N VAL A 75 6.86 -1.88 -0.07
CA VAL A 75 6.33 -2.49 -1.30
C VAL A 75 7.32 -2.37 -2.47
N GLU A 76 7.95 -1.20 -2.63
CA GLU A 76 8.98 -0.99 -3.65
C GLU A 76 10.21 -1.89 -3.45
N ARG A 77 10.53 -2.21 -2.19
CA ARG A 77 11.63 -3.12 -1.83
C ARG A 77 11.24 -4.58 -1.83
N ARG A 78 9.94 -4.91 -1.95
CA ARG A 78 9.40 -6.27 -1.80
C ARG A 78 9.87 -6.93 -0.49
N ALA A 79 9.86 -6.15 0.58
CA ALA A 79 10.39 -6.50 1.91
C ALA A 79 9.51 -7.48 2.70
#